data_AF-A0A814KUN4-F1
#
_entry.id   AF-A0A814KUN4-F1
#
_cell.length_a   1.000
_cell.length_b   1.000
_cell.length_c   1.000
_cell.angle_alpha   90.00
_cell.angle_beta   90.00
_cell.angle_gamma   90.00
#
_symmetry.space_group_name_H-M   'P 1'
#
loop_
_entity.id
_entity.type
_entity.pdbx_description
1 polymer ?
#
loop_
_entity_poly.entity_id
_entity_poly.type
_entity_poly.pdbx_seq_one_letter_code
_entity_poly.pdbx_strand_id
1 'polypeptide(L)'
;MIKYTRFEQERIHLQDALNVMLNILSYLNNVMHSTQIIGYSDNLNTLGQIRLRGENCLISKEKRRGTVYTRTKTSTRDIFLFERVILLCKKKDEGNGKSIHYQYKELIKIADIAVCTHPKNDRKKFEIVLKDYSYIIQFSSNGEKVEELTVRWIDTIKKCVTQQTEQRRAEIKHRSSSLDHSAHSHRRRIHNFVNNTVRTPGSDDEQVHLPIALIDLNTEYMKQNNKMVF
;
A
#
# COMPACT_ATOMS: atom_id res chain seq x y z
N MET A 1 22.14 -18.38 28.16
CA MET A 1 20.91 -18.29 28.97
C MET A 1 19.93 -19.40 28.58
N ILE A 2 19.26 -19.36 27.41
CA ILE A 2 18.30 -20.40 26.94
C ILE A 2 18.84 -21.84 27.02
N LYS A 3 20.10 -22.07 26.62
CA LYS A 3 20.73 -23.40 26.63
C LYS A 3 20.79 -24.06 28.01
N TYR A 4 20.75 -23.27 29.09
CA TYR A 4 20.98 -23.73 30.46
C TYR A 4 19.71 -23.64 31.33
N THR A 5 18.61 -23.13 30.79
CA THR A 5 17.33 -23.04 31.50
C THR A 5 16.67 -24.42 31.53
N ARG A 6 16.29 -24.89 32.73
CA ARG A 6 15.74 -26.25 32.94
C ARG A 6 14.22 -26.31 32.88
N PHE A 7 13.54 -25.18 33.10
CA PHE A 7 12.07 -25.09 33.07
C PHE A 7 11.57 -24.70 31.69
N GLU A 8 10.63 -25.45 31.15
CA GLU A 8 10.15 -25.26 29.78
C GLU A 8 9.42 -23.93 29.59
N GLN A 9 8.63 -23.49 30.59
CA GLN A 9 7.92 -22.21 30.52
C GLN A 9 8.88 -21.01 30.43
N GLU A 10 9.97 -21.05 31.20
CA GLU A 10 11.02 -20.01 31.15
C GLU A 10 11.77 -20.05 29.83
N ARG A 11 12.00 -21.25 29.25
CA ARG A 11 12.61 -21.40 27.92
C ARG A 11 11.75 -20.77 26.83
N ILE A 12 10.44 -20.95 26.87
CA ILE A 12 9.50 -20.33 25.90
C ILE A 12 9.62 -18.81 25.97
N HIS A 13 9.51 -18.22 27.17
CA HIS A 13 9.62 -16.77 27.33
C HIS A 13 10.98 -16.22 26.87
N LEU A 14 12.07 -16.94 27.17
CA LEU A 14 13.40 -16.55 26.70
C LEU A 14 13.54 -16.68 25.19
N GLN A 15 12.93 -17.69 24.56
CA GLN A 15 12.93 -17.87 23.12
C GLN A 15 12.13 -16.77 22.43
N ASP A 16 10.99 -16.35 22.99
CA ASP A 16 10.19 -15.24 22.50
C ASP A 16 10.96 -13.92 22.61
N ALA A 17 11.59 -13.65 23.75
CA ALA A 17 12.44 -12.48 23.94
C ALA A 17 13.60 -12.45 22.92
N LEU A 18 14.24 -13.61 22.68
CA LEU A 18 15.28 -13.73 21.66
C LEU A 18 14.73 -13.43 20.25
N ASN A 19 13.57 -13.98 19.90
CA ASN A 19 12.94 -13.74 18.60
C ASN A 19 12.62 -12.25 18.41
N VAL A 20 12.13 -11.56 19.44
CA VAL A 20 11.89 -10.11 19.42
C VAL A 20 13.20 -9.35 19.18
N MET A 21 14.27 -9.68 19.91
CA MET A 21 15.57 -9.02 19.73
C MET A 21 16.16 -9.25 18.34
N LEU A 22 16.05 -10.47 17.80
CA LEU A 22 16.46 -10.79 16.43
C LEU A 22 15.66 -10.00 15.40
N ASN A 23 14.36 -9.82 15.61
CA ASN A 23 13.52 -9.00 14.73
C ASN A 23 13.92 -7.51 14.78
N ILE A 24 14.23 -6.97 15.96
CA ILE A 24 14.71 -5.58 16.10
C ILE A 24 16.04 -5.40 15.36
N LEU A 25 17.00 -6.30 15.56
CA LEU A 25 18.29 -6.24 14.85
C LEU A 25 18.11 -6.34 13.33
N SER A 26 17.23 -7.24 12.88
CA SER A 26 16.92 -7.36 11.46
C SER A 26 16.27 -6.09 10.90
N TYR A 27 15.35 -5.46 11.64
CA TYR A 27 14.73 -4.20 11.24
C TYR A 27 15.75 -3.06 11.16
N LEU A 28 16.61 -2.89 12.17
CA LEU A 28 17.65 -1.86 12.16
C LEU A 28 18.63 -2.06 10.99
N ASN A 29 18.98 -3.31 10.69
CA ASN A 29 19.77 -3.64 9.51
C ASN A 29 19.06 -3.20 8.21
N ASN A 30 17.77 -3.47 8.10
CA ASN A 30 16.97 -3.04 6.94
C ASN A 30 16.95 -1.50 6.81
N VAL A 31 16.76 -0.78 7.92
CA VAL A 31 16.76 0.70 7.95
C VAL A 31 18.12 1.25 7.52
N MET A 32 19.22 0.75 8.07
CA MET A 32 20.56 1.17 7.70
C MET A 32 20.80 1.04 6.19
N HIS A 33 20.34 -0.05 5.58
CA HIS A 33 20.49 -0.22 4.14
C HIS A 33 19.51 0.62 3.31
N SER A 34 18.32 0.92 3.83
CA SER A 34 17.36 1.75 3.12
C SER A 34 17.81 3.22 3.03
N THR A 35 18.58 3.71 4.01
CA THR A 35 19.17 5.06 3.94
C THR A 35 20.25 5.19 2.87
N GLN A 36 20.81 4.07 2.39
CA GLN A 36 21.81 4.02 1.32
C GLN A 36 21.20 3.96 -0.09
N ILE A 37 19.87 4.05 -0.22
CA ILE A 37 19.19 4.11 -1.52
C ILE A 37 19.40 5.49 -2.15
N ILE A 38 19.85 5.50 -3.40
CA ILE A 38 20.13 6.72 -4.17
C ILE A 38 19.33 6.76 -5.47
N GLY A 39 19.03 7.97 -5.95
CA GLY A 39 18.34 8.21 -7.22
C GLY A 39 16.83 7.96 -7.20
N TYR A 40 16.23 7.81 -6.02
CA TYR A 40 14.78 7.93 -5.85
C TYR A 40 14.43 9.42 -5.70
N SER A 41 13.49 9.92 -6.50
CA SER A 41 13.18 11.36 -6.59
C SER A 41 12.35 11.87 -5.41
N ASP A 42 11.53 11.00 -4.82
CA ASP A 42 10.60 11.39 -3.77
C ASP A 42 11.16 11.07 -2.39
N ASN A 43 10.41 11.45 -1.36
CA ASN A 43 10.79 11.19 0.01
C ASN A 43 10.53 9.72 0.41
N LEU A 44 11.60 8.98 0.74
CA LEU A 44 11.53 7.61 1.24
C LEU A 44 10.64 7.45 2.48
N ASN A 45 10.52 8.48 3.31
CA ASN A 45 9.69 8.45 4.53
C ASN A 45 8.19 8.33 4.20
N THR A 46 7.76 8.69 2.99
CA THR A 46 6.36 8.59 2.57
C THR A 46 5.93 7.18 2.20
N LEU A 47 6.90 6.27 2.02
CA LEU A 47 6.71 4.88 1.62
C LEU A 47 6.25 3.98 2.79
N GLY A 48 6.29 4.50 4.01
CA GLY A 48 5.99 3.77 5.24
C GLY A 48 7.20 3.01 5.80
N GLN A 49 6.96 2.16 6.79
CA GLN A 49 8.02 1.40 7.45
C GLN A 49 8.63 0.34 6.51
N ILE A 50 9.95 0.15 6.55
CA ILE A 50 10.60 -0.98 5.88
C ILE A 50 10.28 -2.29 6.60
N ARG A 51 9.82 -3.29 5.85
CA ARG A 51 9.43 -4.60 6.38
C ARG A 51 10.49 -5.66 6.12
N LEU A 52 10.96 -5.80 4.88
CA LEU A 52 11.96 -6.80 4.48
C LEU A 52 12.93 -6.23 3.46
N ARG A 53 14.15 -6.78 3.46
CA ARG A 53 15.17 -6.56 2.43
C ARG A 53 15.66 -7.88 1.87
N GLY A 54 15.75 -7.96 0.54
CA GLY A 54 16.19 -9.13 -0.20
C GLY A 54 17.43 -8.77 -0.99
N GLU A 55 18.51 -9.51 -0.80
CA GLU A 55 19.79 -9.23 -1.45
C GLU A 55 19.97 -10.09 -2.70
N ASN A 56 20.54 -9.50 -3.76
CA ASN A 56 20.92 -10.19 -4.98
C ASN A 56 19.82 -11.10 -5.56
N CYS A 57 18.55 -10.69 -5.48
CA CYS A 57 17.43 -11.47 -5.99
C CYS A 57 17.46 -11.50 -7.52
N LEU A 58 17.32 -12.67 -8.13
CA LEU A 58 17.06 -12.78 -9.55
C LEU A 58 15.60 -12.41 -9.82
N ILE A 59 15.40 -11.39 -10.66
CA ILE A 59 14.08 -10.90 -11.04
C ILE A 59 13.91 -11.07 -12.55
N SER A 60 12.85 -11.79 -12.93
CA SER A 60 12.37 -11.86 -14.31
C SER A 60 11.07 -11.08 -14.41
N LYS A 61 11.05 -10.02 -15.22
CA LYS A 61 9.84 -9.24 -15.49
C LYS A 61 9.18 -9.79 -16.75
N GLU A 62 7.92 -10.18 -16.66
CA GLU A 62 7.14 -10.64 -17.80
C GLU A 62 6.08 -9.60 -18.12
N LYS A 63 5.95 -9.24 -19.41
CA LYS A 63 4.89 -8.36 -19.89
C LYS A 63 3.77 -9.21 -20.45
N ARG A 64 2.55 -8.96 -20.00
CA ARG A 64 1.35 -9.62 -20.48
C ARG A 64 0.70 -8.80 -21.59
N ARG A 65 0.38 -9.44 -22.71
CA ARG A 65 -0.47 -8.90 -23.78
C ARG A 65 -1.50 -9.96 -24.16
N GLY A 66 -2.70 -9.84 -23.61
CA GLY A 66 -3.73 -10.88 -23.74
C GLY A 66 -3.31 -12.18 -23.05
N THR A 67 -3.19 -13.26 -23.82
CA THR A 67 -2.71 -14.58 -23.38
C THR A 67 -1.20 -14.78 -23.56
N VAL A 68 -0.51 -13.85 -24.23
CA VAL A 68 0.92 -13.95 -24.51
C VAL A 68 1.74 -13.29 -23.40
N TYR A 69 2.75 -14.01 -22.93
CA TYR A 69 3.74 -13.53 -21.97
C TYR A 69 5.07 -13.35 -22.67
N THR A 70 5.58 -12.12 -22.69
CA THR A 70 6.91 -11.84 -23.21
C THR A 70 7.85 -11.56 -22.04
N ARG A 71 8.82 -12.44 -21.86
CA ARG A 71 9.83 -12.29 -20.82
C ARG A 71 10.81 -11.18 -21.18
N THR A 72 10.94 -10.23 -20.28
CA THR A 72 12.00 -9.21 -20.30
C THR A 72 13.26 -9.80 -19.66
N LYS A 73 14.42 -9.19 -19.96
CA LYS A 73 15.73 -9.56 -19.43
C LYS A 73 15.70 -9.80 -17.91
N THR A 74 16.15 -10.98 -17.50
CA THR A 74 16.41 -11.32 -16.10
C THR A 74 17.53 -10.44 -15.55
N SER A 75 17.38 -9.98 -14.32
CA SER A 75 18.42 -9.17 -13.70
C SER A 75 18.49 -9.39 -12.19
N THR A 76 19.71 -9.24 -11.65
CA THR A 76 19.94 -9.28 -10.20
C THR A 76 19.64 -7.92 -9.58
N ARG A 77 18.82 -7.89 -8.54
CA ARG A 77 18.39 -6.69 -7.83
C ARG A 77 18.33 -6.91 -6.34
N ASP A 78 18.61 -5.86 -5.59
CA ASP A 78 18.24 -5.79 -4.18
C ASP A 78 16.81 -5.24 -4.08
N ILE A 79 16.00 -5.88 -3.26
CA ILE A 79 14.58 -5.59 -3.10
C ILE A 79 14.35 -5.01 -1.70
N PHE A 80 13.64 -3.89 -1.63
CA PHE A 80 13.22 -3.28 -0.37
C PHE A 80 11.70 -3.24 -0.32
N LEU A 81 11.11 -3.99 0.61
CA LEU A 81 9.67 -4.00 0.85
C LEU A 81 9.35 -2.96 1.93
N PHE A 82 8.65 -1.90 1.55
CA PHE A 82 8.02 -0.94 2.44
C PHE A 82 6.54 -1.26 2.57
N GLU A 83 5.86 -0.66 3.55
CA GLU A 83 4.41 -0.81 3.72
C GLU A 83 3.62 -0.45 2.47
N ARG A 84 4.08 0.56 1.72
CA ARG A 84 3.34 1.12 0.57
C ARG A 84 3.83 0.64 -0.78
N VAL A 85 5.11 0.28 -0.88
CA VAL A 85 5.76 -0.04 -2.15
C VAL A 85 6.85 -1.10 -1.99
N ILE A 86 7.24 -1.70 -3.11
CA ILE A 86 8.45 -2.50 -3.25
C ILE A 86 9.40 -1.73 -4.17
N LEU A 87 10.63 -1.48 -3.73
CA LEU A 87 11.67 -0.85 -4.54
C LEU A 87 12.64 -1.92 -5.04
N LEU A 88 12.93 -1.87 -6.35
CA LEU A 88 13.97 -2.67 -6.99
C LEU A 88 15.20 -1.79 -7.21
N CYS A 89 16.33 -2.20 -6.65
CA CYS A 89 17.58 -1.45 -6.69
C CYS A 89 18.72 -2.27 -7.30
N LYS A 90 19.68 -1.60 -7.94
CA LYS A 90 20.96 -2.19 -8.33
C LYS A 90 22.00 -1.85 -7.27
N LYS A 91 22.53 -2.86 -6.58
CA LYS A 91 23.67 -2.69 -5.67
C LYS A 91 24.89 -2.20 -6.45
N LYS A 92 25.49 -1.12 -5.97
CA LYS A 92 26.78 -0.58 -6.40
C LYS A 92 27.73 -0.69 -5.22
N ASP A 93 28.86 -1.32 -5.46
CA ASP A 93 29.99 -1.35 -4.52
C ASP A 93 31.09 -0.49 -5.15
N GLU A 94 31.56 0.52 -4.42
CA GLU A 94 32.59 1.43 -4.92
C GLU A 94 34.02 0.83 -4.87
N GLY A 95 34.13 -0.49 -4.64
CA GLY A 95 35.38 -1.25 -4.82
C GLY A 95 36.43 -1.03 -3.72
N ASN A 96 36.30 0.03 -2.94
CA ASN A 96 37.15 0.34 -1.79
C ASN A 96 36.57 -0.17 -0.45
N GLY A 97 35.46 -0.92 -0.47
CA GLY A 97 34.84 -1.55 0.69
C GLY A 97 34.22 -0.61 1.73
N LYS A 98 34.22 0.71 1.48
CA LYS A 98 33.79 1.74 2.44
C LYS A 98 32.36 2.26 2.26
N SER A 99 31.75 2.04 1.10
CA SER A 99 30.41 2.54 0.77
C SER A 99 29.66 1.57 -0.14
N ILE A 100 28.51 1.09 0.34
CA ILE A 100 27.54 0.35 -0.48
C ILE A 100 26.39 1.30 -0.79
N HIS A 101 26.03 1.42 -2.06
CA HIS A 101 24.90 2.22 -2.50
C HIS A 101 23.89 1.39 -3.29
N TYR A 102 22.61 1.71 -3.14
CA TYR A 102 21.52 1.03 -3.85
C TYR A 102 20.91 1.99 -4.86
N GLN A 103 21.27 1.82 -6.13
CA GLN A 103 20.71 2.66 -7.19
C GLN A 103 19.27 2.24 -7.46
N TYR A 104 18.32 3.14 -7.21
CA TYR A 104 16.91 2.95 -7.58
C TYR A 104 16.76 2.62 -9.08
N LYS A 105 15.85 1.69 -9.39
CA LYS A 105 15.51 1.29 -10.76
C LYS A 105 14.02 1.27 -11.02
N GLU A 106 13.24 0.70 -10.11
CA GLU A 106 11.81 0.50 -10.34
C GLU A 106 11.05 0.47 -9.01
N LEU A 107 9.81 0.96 -9.04
CA LEU A 107 8.88 1.00 -7.91
C LEU A 107 7.62 0.21 -8.28
N ILE A 108 7.17 -0.65 -7.35
CA ILE A 108 5.95 -1.43 -7.47
C ILE A 108 5.04 -1.05 -6.30
N LYS A 109 3.84 -0.56 -6.57
CA LYS A 109 2.89 -0.18 -5.51
C LYS A 109 2.22 -1.43 -4.94
N ILE A 110 2.22 -1.56 -3.62
CA ILE A 110 1.53 -2.66 -2.93
C ILE A 110 0.01 -2.63 -3.20
N ALA A 111 -0.55 -1.44 -3.43
CA ALA A 111 -1.95 -1.22 -3.78
C ALA A 111 -2.42 -1.96 -5.06
N ASP A 112 -1.49 -2.27 -5.97
CA ASP A 112 -1.78 -2.71 -7.34
C ASP A 112 -1.32 -4.15 -7.62
N ILE A 113 -0.90 -4.88 -6.59
CA ILE A 113 -0.32 -6.22 -6.73
C ILE A 113 -1.18 -7.32 -6.11
N ALA A 114 -1.02 -8.51 -6.66
CA ALA A 114 -1.26 -9.78 -5.98
C ALA A 114 0.06 -10.55 -5.85
N VAL A 115 0.15 -11.45 -4.88
CA VAL A 115 1.33 -12.31 -4.68
C VAL A 115 0.93 -13.77 -4.57
N CYS A 116 1.66 -14.65 -5.25
CA CYS A 116 1.44 -16.09 -5.22
C CYS A 116 2.76 -16.87 -5.25
N THR A 117 2.70 -18.12 -4.78
CA THR A 117 3.78 -19.08 -5.01
C THR A 117 3.88 -19.39 -6.50
N HIS A 118 5.10 -19.53 -7.01
CA HIS A 118 5.28 -19.75 -8.45
C HIS A 118 4.58 -21.06 -8.91
N PRO A 119 3.76 -21.04 -9.98
CA PRO A 119 2.88 -22.14 -10.38
C PRO A 119 3.60 -23.45 -10.74
N LYS A 120 4.92 -23.42 -11.02
CA LYS A 120 5.72 -24.62 -11.29
C LYS A 120 6.20 -25.36 -10.03
N ASN A 121 5.62 -25.08 -8.87
CA ASN A 121 5.98 -25.63 -7.56
C ASN A 121 7.47 -25.43 -7.18
N ASP A 122 8.09 -24.39 -7.74
CA ASP A 122 9.44 -23.97 -7.33
C ASP A 122 9.32 -23.12 -6.07
N ARG A 123 9.43 -23.76 -4.91
CA ARG A 123 9.27 -23.15 -3.58
C ARG A 123 10.31 -22.06 -3.27
N LYS A 124 11.32 -21.90 -4.13
CA LYS A 124 12.34 -20.85 -4.04
C LYS A 124 11.97 -19.60 -4.83
N LYS A 125 10.79 -19.61 -5.47
CA LYS A 125 10.28 -18.54 -6.31
C LYS A 125 8.88 -18.14 -5.90
N PHE A 126 8.61 -16.85 -6.01
CA PHE A 126 7.27 -16.31 -5.92
C PHE A 126 7.05 -15.30 -7.04
N GLU A 127 5.79 -15.03 -7.33
CA GLU A 127 5.38 -14.13 -8.38
C GLU A 127 4.58 -12.96 -7.79
N ILE A 128 4.97 -11.75 -8.19
CA ILE A 128 4.19 -10.53 -7.95
C ILE A 128 3.46 -10.21 -9.25
N VAL A 129 2.13 -10.26 -9.21
CA VAL A 129 1.27 -10.06 -10.38
C VAL A 129 0.65 -8.67 -10.33
N LEU A 130 0.80 -7.93 -11.43
CA LEU A 130 0.08 -6.69 -11.73
C LEU A 130 -0.82 -6.92 -12.95
N LYS A 131 -1.59 -5.90 -13.32
CA LYS A 131 -2.49 -5.94 -14.49
C LYS A 131 -1.76 -6.34 -15.79
N ASP A 132 -0.66 -5.67 -16.11
CA ASP A 132 0.03 -5.82 -17.40
C ASP A 132 1.42 -6.48 -17.28
N TYR A 133 1.88 -6.74 -16.05
CA TYR A 133 3.22 -7.25 -15.79
C TYR A 133 3.19 -8.27 -14.65
N SER A 134 4.13 -9.20 -14.66
CA SER A 134 4.48 -9.99 -13.49
C SER A 134 5.98 -9.99 -13.23
N TYR A 135 6.34 -10.19 -11.97
CA TYR A 135 7.72 -10.28 -11.53
C TYR A 135 7.92 -11.62 -10.84
N ILE A 136 8.71 -12.49 -11.46
CA ILE A 136 9.16 -13.73 -10.84
C ILE A 136 10.44 -13.40 -10.06
N ILE A 137 10.39 -13.58 -8.75
CA ILE A 137 11.49 -13.30 -7.84
C ILE A 137 12.05 -14.62 -7.33
N GLN A 138 13.36 -14.77 -7.41
CA GLN A 138 14.13 -15.90 -6.89
C GLN A 138 15.24 -15.39 -6.00
N PHE A 139 15.36 -15.94 -4.78
CA PHE A 139 16.49 -15.63 -3.90
C PHE A 139 17.73 -16.47 -4.29
N SER A 140 18.91 -15.87 -4.17
CA SER A 140 20.19 -16.51 -4.52
C SER A 140 20.80 -17.39 -3.41
N SER A 141 20.10 -17.60 -2.29
CA SER A 141 20.61 -18.46 -1.21
C SER A 141 20.47 -19.95 -1.57
N ASN A 142 21.31 -20.80 -0.99
CA ASN A 142 21.38 -22.23 -1.28
C ASN A 142 20.62 -22.99 -0.17
N GLY A 143 19.48 -23.61 -0.50
CA GLY A 143 18.81 -24.60 0.38
C GLY A 143 17.73 -24.08 1.34
N GLU A 144 17.25 -24.98 2.21
CA GLU A 144 16.07 -24.96 3.11
C GLU A 144 15.60 -23.59 3.62
N LYS A 145 16.52 -22.69 3.99
CA LYS A 145 16.21 -21.31 4.40
C LYS A 145 15.55 -20.44 3.32
N VAL A 146 15.75 -20.77 2.04
CA VAL A 146 15.17 -20.02 0.91
C VAL A 146 13.67 -20.23 0.82
N GLU A 147 13.18 -21.42 1.13
CA GLU A 147 11.75 -21.71 1.13
C GLU A 147 11.07 -20.94 2.26
N GLU A 148 11.64 -20.98 3.46
CA GLU A 148 11.19 -20.17 4.60
C GLU A 148 11.23 -18.66 4.30
N LEU A 149 12.29 -18.18 3.65
CA LEU A 149 12.39 -16.79 3.21
C LEU A 149 11.27 -16.47 2.21
N THR A 150 11.04 -17.33 1.23
CA THR A 150 9.99 -17.15 0.22
C THR A 150 8.61 -17.06 0.87
N VAL A 151 8.30 -17.98 1.80
CA VAL A 151 7.06 -17.96 2.58
C VAL A 151 6.95 -16.66 3.38
N ARG A 152 8.01 -16.25 4.11
CA ARG A 152 8.05 -15.00 4.87
C ARG A 152 7.77 -13.79 4.00
N TRP A 153 8.34 -13.72 2.80
CA TRP A 153 8.11 -12.64 1.85
C TRP A 153 6.67 -12.61 1.36
N ILE A 154 6.13 -13.75 0.93
CA ILE A 154 4.74 -13.87 0.49
C ILE A 154 3.79 -13.39 1.60
N ASP A 155 3.98 -13.90 2.83
CA ASP A 155 3.10 -13.57 3.95
C ASP A 155 3.20 -12.10 4.35
N THR A 156 4.41 -11.53 4.33
CA THR A 156 4.61 -10.11 4.66
C THR A 156 3.99 -9.22 3.59
N ILE A 157 4.14 -9.55 2.31
CA ILE A 157 3.48 -8.81 1.21
C ILE A 157 1.96 -8.91 1.35
N LYS A 158 1.41 -10.11 1.60
CA LYS A 158 -0.04 -10.30 1.83
C LYS A 158 -0.54 -9.44 2.98
N LYS A 159 0.18 -9.41 4.11
CA LYS A 159 -0.16 -8.54 5.26
C LYS A 159 -0.20 -7.06 4.86
N CYS A 160 0.78 -6.60 4.07
CA CYS A 160 0.81 -5.20 3.59
C CYS A 160 -0.38 -4.89 2.66
N VAL A 161 -0.72 -5.81 1.74
CA VAL A 161 -1.88 -5.67 0.85
C VAL A 161 -3.18 -5.61 1.64
N THR A 162 -3.37 -6.50 2.62
CA THR A 162 -4.55 -6.51 3.49
C THR A 162 -4.67 -5.21 4.28
N GLN A 163 -3.59 -4.79 4.94
CA GLN A 163 -3.56 -3.55 5.72
C GLN A 163 -3.93 -2.32 4.87
N GLN A 164 -3.39 -2.21 3.65
CA GLN A 164 -3.76 -1.11 2.76
C GLN A 164 -5.21 -1.16 2.29
N THR A 165 -5.73 -2.36 2.05
CA THR A 165 -7.13 -2.54 1.64
C THR A 165 -8.07 -2.09 2.76
N GLU A 166 -7.74 -2.43 4.00
CA GLU A 166 -8.49 -2.01 5.19
C GLU A 166 -8.42 -0.48 5.40
N GLN A 167 -7.23 0.11 5.31
CA GLN A 167 -7.05 1.57 5.40
C GLN A 167 -7.88 2.31 4.36
N ARG A 168 -7.83 1.87 3.09
CA ARG A 168 -8.63 2.47 2.01
C ARG A 168 -10.13 2.33 2.25
N ARG A 169 -10.58 1.18 2.77
CA ARG A 169 -12.00 0.97 3.13
C ARG A 169 -12.43 1.89 4.27
N ALA A 170 -11.59 2.09 5.28
CA ALA A 170 -11.86 3.00 6.38
C ALA A 170 -11.94 4.46 5.89
N GLU A 171 -10.99 4.89 5.05
CA GLU A 171 -10.98 6.23 4.44
C GLU A 171 -12.24 6.50 3.61
N ILE A 172 -12.70 5.54 2.80
CA ILE A 172 -13.93 5.68 2.02
C ILE A 172 -15.14 5.86 2.94
N LYS A 173 -15.25 5.07 4.02
CA LYS A 173 -16.33 5.18 4.99
C LYS A 173 -16.33 6.52 5.74
N HIS A 174 -15.15 7.01 6.13
CA HIS A 174 -15.02 8.33 6.76
C HIS A 174 -15.36 9.46 5.79
N ARG A 175 -14.97 9.34 4.52
CA ARG A 175 -15.29 10.35 3.51
C ARG A 175 -16.80 10.37 3.21
N SER A 176 -17.44 9.22 3.06
CA SER A 176 -18.90 9.16 2.85
C SER A 176 -19.66 9.72 4.04
N SER A 177 -19.29 9.38 5.28
CA SER A 177 -19.96 9.94 6.46
C SER A 177 -19.77 11.46 6.60
N SER A 178 -18.59 12.00 6.25
CA SER A 178 -18.37 13.46 6.25
C SER A 178 -19.21 14.20 5.21
N LEU A 179 -19.40 13.60 4.03
CA LEU A 179 -20.26 14.14 2.97
C LEU A 179 -21.74 14.10 3.39
N ASP A 180 -22.18 13.02 4.04
CA ASP A 180 -23.54 12.88 4.55
C ASP A 180 -23.86 13.92 5.64
N HIS A 181 -22.91 14.20 6.55
CA HIS A 181 -23.09 15.25 7.57
C HIS A 181 -23.17 16.65 6.94
N SER A 182 -22.34 16.92 5.93
CA SER A 182 -22.38 18.19 5.19
C SER A 182 -23.71 18.36 4.44
N ALA A 183 -24.17 17.30 3.75
CA ALA A 183 -25.45 17.28 3.04
C ALA A 183 -26.65 17.44 4.00
N HIS A 184 -26.63 16.75 5.15
CA HIS A 184 -27.69 16.86 6.15
C HIS A 184 -27.75 18.25 6.81
N SER A 185 -26.58 18.87 7.07
CA SER A 185 -26.48 20.25 7.56
C SER A 185 -27.01 21.26 6.54
N HIS A 186 -26.65 21.09 5.27
CA HIS A 186 -27.15 21.94 4.18
C HIS A 186 -28.67 21.82 4.01
N ARG A 187 -29.21 20.59 4.08
CA ARG A 187 -30.67 20.34 4.05
C ARG A 187 -31.42 20.99 5.21
N ARG A 188 -30.86 20.96 6.43
CA ARG A 188 -31.44 21.65 7.60
C ARG A 188 -31.42 23.17 7.43
N ARG A 189 -30.36 23.74 6.86
CA ARG A 189 -30.29 25.19 6.57
C ARG A 189 -31.37 25.61 5.57
N ILE A 190 -31.56 24.85 4.48
CA ILE A 190 -32.62 25.13 3.51
C ILE A 190 -34.00 24.99 4.15
N HIS A 191 -34.25 23.93 4.91
CA HIS A 191 -35.53 23.73 5.60
C HIS A 191 -35.85 24.85 6.60
N ASN A 192 -34.85 25.30 7.38
CA ASN A 192 -35.01 26.42 8.31
C ASN A 192 -35.21 27.75 7.58
N PHE A 193 -34.55 27.95 6.43
CA PHE A 193 -34.76 29.13 5.59
C PHE A 193 -36.20 29.17 5.08
N VAL A 194 -36.67 28.09 4.44
CA VAL A 194 -38.04 27.98 3.92
C VAL A 194 -39.09 28.19 5.02
N ASN A 195 -38.90 27.60 6.20
CA ASN A 195 -39.85 27.74 7.30
C ASN A 195 -39.87 29.14 7.93
N ASN A 196 -38.76 29.87 7.91
CA ASN A 196 -38.72 31.27 8.36
C ASN A 196 -39.34 32.22 7.33
N THR A 197 -39.23 31.93 6.03
CA THR A 197 -39.88 32.76 4.99
C THR A 197 -41.41 32.60 4.97
N VAL A 198 -41.94 31.49 5.47
CA VAL A 198 -43.39 31.20 5.49
C VAL A 198 -44.11 31.67 6.77
N ARG A 199 -43.38 32.15 7.79
CA ARG A 199 -43.96 32.66 9.05
C ARG A 199 -43.82 34.17 9.19
N THR A 200 -44.51 34.93 8.33
CA THR A 200 -45.01 36.26 8.69
C THR A 200 -46.54 36.21 8.70
N PRO A 201 -47.21 36.51 9.83
CA PRO A 201 -48.66 36.59 9.85
C PRO A 201 -49.14 38.01 9.54
N GLY A 202 -49.86 38.16 8.43
CA GLY A 202 -50.89 39.18 8.22
C GLY A 202 -50.47 40.47 7.51
N SER A 203 -50.75 40.54 6.21
CA SER A 203 -51.69 41.50 5.61
C SER A 203 -51.59 41.45 4.08
N ASP A 204 -52.72 41.17 3.45
CA ASP A 204 -53.18 41.39 2.06
C ASP A 204 -52.19 41.85 0.97
N ASP A 205 -52.29 41.14 -0.15
CA ASP A 205 -51.87 41.49 -1.52
C ASP A 205 -50.42 41.94 -1.75
N GLU A 206 -49.54 40.96 -2.01
CA GLU A 206 -48.43 41.17 -2.95
C GLU A 206 -47.98 39.85 -3.60
N GLN A 207 -47.91 39.84 -4.93
CA GLN A 207 -47.37 38.74 -5.74
C GLN A 207 -45.93 38.44 -5.31
N VAL A 208 -45.75 37.33 -4.60
CA VAL A 208 -44.42 36.85 -4.18
C VAL A 208 -43.66 36.35 -5.41
N HIS A 209 -42.83 37.20 -6.00
CA HIS A 209 -41.85 36.77 -6.98
C HIS A 209 -40.78 35.96 -6.23
N LEU A 210 -40.71 34.66 -6.51
CA LEU A 210 -39.62 33.81 -6.01
C LEU A 210 -38.27 34.41 -6.45
N PRO A 211 -37.27 34.54 -5.56
CA PRO A 211 -35.94 34.97 -5.95
C PRO A 211 -35.34 33.93 -6.92
N ILE A 212 -34.99 34.39 -8.11
CA ILE A 212 -34.44 33.58 -9.23
C ILE A 212 -33.19 32.77 -8.82
N ALA A 213 -32.51 33.15 -7.72
CA ALA A 213 -31.32 32.47 -7.20
C ALA A 213 -31.52 31.02 -6.73
N LEU A 214 -32.76 30.56 -6.50
CA LEU A 214 -33.05 29.17 -6.06
C LEU A 214 -33.18 28.17 -7.21
N ILE A 215 -33.29 28.63 -8.46
CA ILE A 215 -33.40 27.75 -9.63
C ILE A 215 -32.02 27.28 -10.11
N ASP A 216 -30.98 28.11 -9.93
CA ASP A 216 -29.63 27.79 -10.43
C ASP A 216 -28.91 26.73 -9.58
N LEU A 217 -29.08 26.74 -8.26
CA LEU A 217 -28.48 25.73 -7.37
C LEU A 217 -29.05 24.32 -7.55
N ASN A 218 -30.35 24.21 -7.88
CA ASN A 218 -30.97 22.91 -8.12
C ASN A 218 -30.57 22.32 -9.49
N THR A 219 -30.29 23.20 -10.46
CA THR A 219 -29.86 22.81 -11.82
C THR A 219 -28.41 22.28 -11.83
N GLU A 220 -27.54 22.87 -11.00
CA GLU A 220 -26.15 22.44 -10.88
C GLU A 220 -26.00 21.14 -10.07
N TYR A 221 -26.85 20.93 -9.05
CA TYR A 221 -26.92 19.69 -8.27
C TYR A 221 -27.47 18.51 -9.09
N MET A 222 -28.47 18.75 -9.95
CA MET A 222 -29.01 17.72 -10.85
C MET A 222 -28.04 17.36 -12.00
N LYS A 223 -27.22 18.31 -12.49
CA LYS A 223 -26.19 18.03 -13.51
C LYS A 223 -25.05 17.16 -12.98
N GLN A 224 -24.68 17.26 -11.69
CA GLN A 224 -23.63 16.43 -11.10
C GLN A 224 -24.08 15.00 -10.78
N ASN A 225 -25.37 14.78 -10.50
CA ASN A 225 -25.89 13.46 -10.09
C ASN A 225 -26.52 12.63 -11.22
N ASN A 226 -26.63 13.15 -12.45
CA ASN A 226 -27.24 12.43 -13.59
C ASN A 226 -26.24 11.94 -14.66
N LYS A 227 -24.97 11.70 -14.29
CA LYS A 227 -24.06 10.85 -15.07
C LYS A 227 -23.97 9.44 -14.49
N MET A 228 -25.11 8.75 -14.40
CA MET A 228 -25.11 7.29 -14.26
C MET A 228 -26.48 6.66 -14.59
N VAL A 229 -26.98 6.83 -15.82
CA VAL A 229 -27.82 5.81 -16.48
C VAL A 229 -27.55 5.90 -17.99
N PHE A 230 -26.74 4.96 -18.49
CA PHE A 230 -26.71 4.28 -19.78
C PHE A 230 -25.28 3.79 -20.04
#